data_AF-A0A8H7N1X6-F1
#
_entry.id   AF-A0A8H7N1X6-F1
#
_cell.length_a   1.000
_cell.length_b   1.000
_cell.length_c   1.000
_cell.angle_alpha   90.00
_cell.angle_beta   90.00
_cell.angle_gamma   90.00
#
_symmetry.space_group_name_H-M   'P 1'
#
loop_
_entity.id
_entity.type
_entity.pdbx_description
1 polymer ?
#
loop_
_entity_poly.entity_id
_entity_poly.type
_entity_poly.pdbx_seq_one_letter_code
_entity_poly.pdbx_strand_id
1 'polypeptide(L)'
;MDGLGVLAQQVLDSYSGFQDKPSLTPHATFEISAFAQPNHAASVGSTKRDIVQREVLEADVEAWATTDPTDATGAVAEASLRLICVNRGRDNTMSMSKTTFTSLTTAAGVNPAALYMVCGQYDGFHSFNSPGSLQTWFFGTSSHAVLWTFLPSHRRTVGMFMHRRRSLFQDFCQVLSVFAHAIHAPM
;
A
#
# COMPACT_ATOMS: atom_id res chain seq x y z
N MET A 1 -21.58 -15.28 -1.25
CA MET A 1 -21.71 -13.84 -1.57
C MET A 1 -20.48 -13.43 -2.39
N ASP A 2 -20.35 -13.95 -3.61
CA ASP A 2 -19.11 -13.78 -4.42
C ASP A 2 -19.17 -12.62 -5.42
N GLY A 3 -20.36 -12.04 -5.64
CA GLY A 3 -20.54 -10.99 -6.65
C GLY A 3 -19.73 -9.72 -6.41
N LEU A 4 -19.52 -9.34 -5.15
CA LEU A 4 -18.71 -8.15 -4.79
C LEU A 4 -17.22 -8.35 -5.08
N GLY A 5 -16.69 -9.56 -4.86
CA GLY A 5 -15.31 -9.90 -5.20
C GLY A 5 -15.08 -9.89 -6.71
N VAL A 6 -16.02 -10.47 -7.46
CA VAL A 6 -15.99 -10.48 -8.93
C VAL A 6 -16.06 -9.06 -9.50
N LEU A 7 -16.95 -8.20 -8.98
CA LEU A 7 -17.06 -6.81 -9.40
C LEU A 7 -15.78 -6.01 -9.07
N ALA A 8 -15.21 -6.20 -7.87
CA ALA A 8 -13.97 -5.53 -7.50
C ALA A 8 -12.80 -5.93 -8.41
N GLN A 9 -12.70 -7.22 -8.77
CA GLN A 9 -11.69 -7.70 -9.70
C GLN A 9 -11.92 -7.16 -11.13
N GLN A 10 -13.17 -7.13 -11.60
CA GLN A 10 -13.49 -6.54 -12.90
C GLN A 10 -13.15 -5.04 -12.95
N VAL A 11 -13.41 -4.30 -11.87
CA VAL A 11 -13.02 -2.88 -11.77
C VAL A 11 -11.50 -2.73 -11.74
N LEU A 12 -10.79 -3.59 -11.00
CA LEU A 12 -9.33 -3.61 -10.99
C LEU A 12 -8.77 -3.79 -12.40
N ASP A 13 -9.34 -4.74 -13.15
CA ASP A 13 -8.92 -5.10 -14.50
C ASP A 13 -9.25 -4.01 -15.52
N SER A 14 -10.34 -3.28 -15.31
CA SER A 14 -10.83 -2.27 -16.27
C SER A 14 -10.22 -0.88 -16.05
N TYR A 15 -9.85 -0.53 -14.81
CA TYR A 15 -9.50 0.85 -14.43
C TYR A 15 -8.09 1.02 -13.86
N SER A 16 -7.36 -0.07 -13.57
CA SER A 16 -5.96 0.02 -13.15
C SER A 16 -5.04 -0.55 -14.22
N GLY A 17 -4.04 0.25 -14.61
CA GLY A 17 -2.88 -0.26 -15.32
C GLY A 17 -1.96 -1.01 -14.37
N PHE A 18 -1.36 -2.09 -14.85
CA PHE A 18 -0.29 -2.81 -14.17
C PHE A 18 0.87 -2.98 -15.12
N GLN A 19 2.06 -3.24 -14.59
CA GLN A 19 3.16 -3.67 -15.44
C GLN A 19 2.89 -5.07 -16.00
N ASP A 20 3.22 -5.26 -17.28
CA ASP A 20 3.03 -6.54 -17.98
C ASP A 20 3.87 -7.68 -17.40
N LYS A 21 5.02 -7.33 -16.80
CA LYS A 21 5.97 -8.28 -16.21
C LYS A 21 6.43 -7.78 -14.85
N PRO A 22 6.79 -8.70 -13.93
CA PRO A 22 7.41 -8.32 -12.67
C PRO A 22 8.64 -7.43 -12.90
N SER A 23 8.71 -6.36 -12.14
CA SER A 23 9.82 -5.42 -12.15
C SER A 23 11.07 -6.06 -11.55
N LEU A 24 12.21 -5.86 -12.21
CA LEU A 24 13.53 -6.10 -11.60
C LEU A 24 13.95 -4.96 -10.67
N THR A 25 13.26 -3.81 -10.74
CA THR A 25 13.44 -2.71 -9.80
C THR A 25 12.81 -3.09 -8.48
N PRO A 26 13.57 -3.07 -7.37
CA PRO A 26 13.02 -3.42 -6.07
C PRO A 26 12.03 -2.36 -5.57
N HIS A 27 11.11 -2.80 -4.73
CA HIS A 27 10.19 -1.95 -4.01
C HIS A 27 10.77 -1.58 -2.65
N ALA A 28 10.71 -0.30 -2.29
CA ALA A 28 10.98 0.13 -0.92
C ALA A 28 9.93 -0.44 0.03
N THR A 29 10.35 -0.90 1.20
CA THR A 29 9.48 -1.41 2.25
C THR A 29 9.82 -0.79 3.59
N PHE A 30 8.81 -0.67 4.44
CA PHE A 30 8.92 -0.22 5.82
C PHE A 30 8.36 -1.29 6.75
N GLU A 31 9.13 -1.64 7.75
CA GLU A 31 8.78 -2.63 8.76
C GLU A 31 8.96 -2.02 10.14
N ILE A 32 7.94 -2.18 10.99
CA ILE A 32 8.01 -1.88 12.42
C ILE A 32 7.69 -3.17 13.16
N SER A 33 8.62 -3.66 13.96
CA SER A 33 8.48 -4.92 14.68
C SER A 33 8.63 -4.70 16.18
N ALA A 34 7.75 -5.33 16.94
CA ALA A 34 7.68 -5.21 18.39
C ALA A 34 8.11 -6.54 19.03
N PHE A 35 9.11 -6.54 19.90
CA PHE A 35 9.68 -7.74 20.50
C PHE A 35 9.55 -7.74 22.02
N ALA A 36 9.34 -8.93 22.60
CA ALA A 36 9.37 -9.15 24.03
C ALA A 36 10.75 -8.77 24.60
N GLN A 37 10.80 -7.98 25.67
CA GLN A 37 12.05 -7.70 26.36
C GLN A 37 12.33 -8.75 27.43
N PRO A 38 13.52 -9.40 27.44
CA PRO A 38 13.78 -10.53 28.32
C PRO A 38 13.77 -10.23 29.83
N ASN A 39 13.80 -8.96 30.29
CA ASN A 39 14.11 -8.67 31.70
C ASN A 39 13.32 -7.53 32.40
N HIS A 40 12.16 -7.09 31.88
CA HIS A 40 11.31 -6.17 32.64
C HIS A 40 10.12 -6.89 33.28
N ALA A 41 10.40 -7.54 34.41
CA ALA A 41 9.35 -7.86 35.37
C ALA A 41 8.61 -6.57 35.74
N ALA A 42 7.29 -6.55 35.53
CA ALA A 42 6.34 -5.57 36.07
C ALA A 42 6.47 -4.10 35.60
N SER A 43 6.96 -3.82 34.40
CA SER A 43 6.72 -2.52 33.73
C SER A 43 5.76 -2.72 32.56
N VAL A 44 4.53 -2.26 32.72
CA VAL A 44 3.61 -2.03 31.62
C VAL A 44 4.26 -0.99 30.69
N GLY A 45 4.93 -1.40 29.61
CA GLY A 45 5.16 -0.51 28.48
C GLY A 45 6.51 -0.51 27.75
N SER A 46 7.53 -1.28 28.14
CA SER A 46 8.81 -1.27 27.39
C SER A 46 8.88 -2.40 26.36
N THR A 47 8.24 -2.22 25.20
CA THR A 47 8.45 -3.08 24.03
C THR A 47 9.58 -2.51 23.19
N LYS A 48 10.62 -3.30 22.89
CA LYS A 48 11.63 -2.87 21.92
C LYS A 48 10.96 -2.77 20.55
N ARG A 49 11.06 -1.61 19.91
CA ARG A 49 10.55 -1.39 18.55
C ARG A 49 11.74 -1.21 17.61
N ASP A 50 11.81 -2.08 16.62
CA ASP A 50 12.78 -1.94 15.54
C ASP A 50 12.06 -1.43 14.30
N ILE A 51 12.59 -0.35 13.70
CA ILE A 51 12.13 0.20 12.44
C ILE A 51 13.18 -0.13 11.39
N VAL A 52 12.76 -0.82 10.33
CA VAL A 52 13.66 -1.24 9.26
C VAL A 52 13.09 -0.81 7.92
N GLN A 53 13.90 -0.09 7.15
CA GLN A 53 13.64 0.17 5.75
C GLN A 53 14.47 -0.81 4.91
N ARG A 54 13.84 -1.46 3.94
CA ARG A 54 14.50 -2.41 3.04
C ARG A 54 14.02 -2.22 1.61
N GLU A 55 14.69 -2.92 0.72
CA GLU A 55 14.29 -3.08 -0.66
C GLU A 55 13.97 -4.56 -0.90
N VAL A 56 12.85 -4.83 -1.56
CA VAL A 56 12.37 -6.19 -1.83
C VAL A 56 12.09 -6.32 -3.32
N LEU A 57 12.65 -7.33 -3.97
CA LEU A 57 12.34 -7.63 -5.36
C LEU A 57 10.89 -8.06 -5.48
N GLU A 58 10.26 -7.76 -6.62
CA GLU A 58 8.84 -8.03 -6.79
C GLU A 58 8.48 -9.52 -6.56
N ALA A 59 9.35 -10.43 -6.99
CA ALA A 59 9.20 -11.87 -6.79
C ALA A 59 9.17 -12.30 -5.30
N ASP A 60 9.78 -11.52 -4.42
CA ASP A 60 9.89 -11.81 -3.00
C ASP A 60 8.83 -11.08 -2.17
N VAL A 61 7.97 -10.25 -2.78
CA VAL A 61 7.00 -9.41 -2.07
C VAL A 61 6.00 -10.22 -1.27
N GLU A 62 5.51 -11.34 -1.80
CA GLU A 62 4.56 -12.21 -1.09
C GLU A 62 5.21 -12.89 0.12
N ALA A 63 6.39 -13.48 -0.08
CA ALA A 63 7.17 -14.12 0.98
C ALA A 63 7.57 -13.10 2.06
N TRP A 64 8.03 -11.93 1.64
CA TRP A 64 8.29 -10.80 2.52
C TRP A 64 7.02 -10.45 3.27
N ALA A 65 5.87 -10.26 2.62
CA ALA A 65 4.65 -9.88 3.32
C ALA A 65 4.34 -10.92 4.40
N THR A 66 4.36 -12.21 4.07
CA THR A 66 3.84 -13.34 4.88
C THR A 66 4.75 -13.87 5.99
N THR A 67 6.07 -13.74 5.88
CA THR A 67 7.03 -14.30 6.86
C THR A 67 7.06 -13.50 8.15
N ASP A 68 7.10 -14.13 9.33
CA ASP A 68 7.18 -13.37 10.57
C ASP A 68 8.54 -12.67 10.75
N PRO A 69 8.56 -11.38 11.14
CA PRO A 69 9.81 -10.69 11.43
C PRO A 69 10.59 -11.32 12.58
N THR A 70 11.90 -11.42 12.40
CA THR A 70 12.82 -11.90 13.44
C THR A 70 13.88 -10.85 13.78
N ASP A 71 14.32 -10.82 15.03
CA ASP A 71 15.44 -9.98 15.46
C ASP A 71 16.80 -10.65 15.20
N ALA A 72 17.89 -9.98 15.59
CA ALA A 72 19.25 -10.50 15.42
C ALA A 72 19.54 -11.79 16.21
N THR A 73 18.70 -12.14 17.18
CA THR A 73 18.80 -13.37 17.98
C THR A 73 17.92 -14.51 17.44
N GLY A 74 17.11 -14.22 16.41
CA GLY A 74 16.14 -15.15 15.85
C GLY A 74 14.80 -15.16 16.59
N ALA A 75 14.57 -14.24 17.52
CA ALA A 75 13.29 -14.12 18.21
C ALA A 75 12.23 -13.55 17.26
N VAL A 76 11.05 -14.15 17.24
CA VAL A 76 9.91 -13.72 16.41
C VAL A 76 9.22 -12.51 17.05
N ALA A 77 8.86 -11.53 16.23
CA ALA A 77 8.13 -10.34 16.68
C ALA A 77 6.74 -10.70 17.24
N GLU A 78 6.37 -10.08 18.35
CA GLU A 78 5.04 -10.23 18.97
C GLU A 78 3.94 -9.50 18.20
N ALA A 79 4.32 -8.45 17.48
CA ALA A 79 3.46 -7.70 16.58
C ALA A 79 4.32 -7.00 15.52
N SER A 80 3.75 -6.78 14.34
CA SER A 80 4.44 -6.06 13.27
C SER A 80 3.52 -5.22 12.38
N LEU A 81 4.07 -4.15 11.81
CA LEU A 81 3.49 -3.36 10.74
C LEU A 81 4.44 -3.43 9.55
N ARG A 82 3.92 -3.76 8.37
CA ARG A 82 4.69 -3.91 7.14
C ARG A 82 4.01 -3.18 6.01
N LEU A 83 4.71 -2.22 5.41
CA LEU A 83 4.21 -1.41 4.31
C LEU A 83 5.15 -1.56 3.12
N ILE A 84 4.59 -1.91 1.96
CA ILE A 84 5.32 -1.84 0.69
C ILE A 84 4.99 -0.54 -0.03
N CYS A 85 6.01 0.11 -0.57
CA CYS A 85 5.85 1.32 -1.37
C CYS A 85 5.66 0.96 -2.85
N VAL A 86 4.54 1.39 -3.41
CA VAL A 86 4.18 1.22 -4.82
C VAL A 86 4.07 2.60 -5.45
N ASN A 87 4.81 2.84 -6.52
CA ASN A 87 4.68 4.08 -7.27
C ASN A 87 3.53 3.93 -8.28
N ARG A 88 2.79 5.01 -8.52
CA ARG A 88 1.86 5.08 -9.64
C ARG A 88 2.36 6.03 -10.73
N GLY A 89 2.23 5.58 -11.97
CA GLY A 89 2.41 6.36 -13.20
C GLY A 89 1.30 7.38 -13.43
N ARG A 90 1.49 8.24 -14.43
CA ARG A 90 0.53 9.30 -14.81
C ARG A 90 -0.79 8.75 -15.34
N ASP A 91 -0.74 7.59 -15.95
CA ASP A 91 -1.82 6.81 -16.53
C ASP A 91 -2.54 5.91 -15.52
N ASN A 92 -2.33 6.15 -14.22
CA ASN A 92 -2.80 5.29 -13.13
C ASN A 92 -2.13 3.90 -13.08
N THR A 93 -1.10 3.63 -13.90
CA THR A 93 -0.41 2.35 -13.89
C THR A 93 0.40 2.17 -12.61
N MET A 94 0.21 1.05 -11.91
CA MET A 94 1.05 0.71 -10.76
C MET A 94 2.42 0.22 -11.21
N SER A 95 3.48 0.56 -10.48
CA SER A 95 4.84 0.10 -10.72
C SER A 95 5.08 -1.35 -10.27
N MET A 96 4.06 -2.20 -10.34
CA MET A 96 4.04 -3.59 -9.90
C MET A 96 3.20 -4.39 -10.90
N SER A 97 3.51 -5.67 -11.11
CA SER A 97 2.66 -6.53 -11.92
C SER A 97 1.34 -6.85 -11.24
N LYS A 98 0.33 -7.16 -12.06
CA LYS A 98 -0.99 -7.55 -11.58
C LYS A 98 -0.93 -8.81 -10.70
N THR A 99 -0.13 -9.79 -11.09
CA THR A 99 0.01 -11.06 -10.36
C THR A 99 0.54 -10.81 -8.95
N THR A 100 1.59 -10.01 -8.81
CA THR A 100 2.15 -9.68 -7.49
C THR A 100 1.17 -8.86 -6.65
N PHE A 101 0.48 -7.89 -7.26
CA PHE A 101 -0.53 -7.10 -6.56
C PHE A 101 -1.67 -7.97 -6.02
N THR A 102 -2.19 -8.88 -6.84
CA THR A 102 -3.24 -9.82 -6.44
C THR A 102 -2.73 -10.75 -5.35
N SER A 103 -1.55 -11.36 -5.53
CA SER A 103 -0.94 -12.21 -4.51
C SER A 103 -0.79 -11.49 -3.16
N LEU A 104 -0.21 -10.28 -3.17
CA LEU A 104 -0.01 -9.47 -1.97
C LEU A 104 -1.34 -9.14 -1.27
N THR A 105 -2.34 -8.70 -2.02
CA THR A 105 -3.64 -8.32 -1.45
C THR A 105 -4.40 -9.53 -0.91
N THR A 106 -4.31 -10.69 -1.56
CA THR A 106 -4.83 -11.96 -1.05
C THR A 106 -4.09 -12.38 0.22
N ALA A 107 -2.75 -12.38 0.22
CA ALA A 107 -1.94 -12.77 1.37
C ALA A 107 -2.12 -11.85 2.59
N ALA A 108 -2.36 -10.56 2.34
CA ALA A 108 -2.70 -9.58 3.37
C ALA A 108 -4.17 -9.69 3.84
N GLY A 109 -4.99 -10.50 3.19
CA GLY A 109 -6.42 -10.64 3.49
C GLY A 109 -7.22 -9.36 3.27
N VAL A 110 -6.80 -8.54 2.30
CA VAL A 110 -7.44 -7.27 1.96
C VAL A 110 -8.90 -7.50 1.60
N ASN A 111 -9.80 -6.72 2.20
CA ASN A 111 -11.21 -6.73 1.82
C ASN A 111 -11.33 -6.28 0.34
N PRO A 112 -11.91 -7.09 -0.56
CA PRO A 112 -12.00 -6.77 -1.97
C PRO A 112 -12.66 -5.41 -2.26
N ALA A 113 -13.62 -4.99 -1.44
CA ALA A 113 -14.28 -3.69 -1.61
C ALA A 113 -13.30 -2.51 -1.48
N ALA A 114 -12.22 -2.66 -0.72
CA ALA A 114 -11.19 -1.64 -0.58
C ALA A 114 -10.35 -1.47 -1.86
N LEU A 115 -10.26 -2.51 -2.70
CA LEU A 115 -9.55 -2.44 -3.98
C LEU A 115 -10.22 -1.45 -4.94
N TYR A 116 -11.54 -1.26 -4.85
CA TYR A 116 -12.25 -0.24 -5.61
C TYR A 116 -11.70 1.16 -5.35
N MET A 117 -11.39 1.48 -4.08
CA MET A 117 -10.84 2.77 -3.68
C MET A 117 -9.44 3.00 -4.24
N VAL A 118 -8.65 1.93 -4.28
CA VAL A 118 -7.33 1.91 -4.88
C VAL A 118 -7.43 2.23 -6.36
N CYS A 119 -8.33 1.56 -7.10
CA CYS A 119 -8.53 1.76 -8.54
C CYS A 119 -8.99 3.17 -8.88
N GLY A 120 -10.03 3.65 -8.19
CA GLY A 120 -10.66 4.94 -8.46
C GLY A 120 -9.87 6.15 -7.97
N GLN A 121 -8.66 5.96 -7.43
CA GLN A 121 -7.83 7.01 -6.84
C GLN A 121 -8.60 7.87 -5.83
N TYR A 122 -9.48 7.24 -5.03
CA TYR A 122 -10.35 7.97 -4.12
C TYR A 122 -9.54 8.69 -3.04
N ASP A 123 -10.01 9.88 -2.67
CA ASP A 123 -9.51 10.64 -1.52
C ASP A 123 -10.44 10.44 -0.32
N GLY A 124 -9.89 10.54 0.89
CA GLY A 124 -10.62 10.35 2.14
C GLY A 124 -10.24 9.08 2.89
N PHE A 125 -10.91 8.87 4.03
CA PHE A 125 -10.69 7.74 4.92
C PHE A 125 -11.89 6.78 4.89
N HIS A 126 -11.62 5.49 4.72
CA HIS A 126 -12.63 4.45 4.59
C HIS A 126 -12.22 3.20 5.36
N SER A 127 -13.19 2.55 6.01
CA SER A 127 -13.01 1.27 6.67
C SER A 127 -13.97 0.25 6.09
N PHE A 128 -13.46 -0.94 5.83
CA PHE A 128 -14.20 -2.06 5.25
C PHE A 128 -14.22 -3.21 6.26
N ASN A 129 -15.41 -3.53 6.75
CA ASN A 129 -15.65 -4.63 7.66
C ASN A 129 -16.87 -5.40 7.15
N SER A 130 -16.64 -6.49 6.43
CA SER A 130 -17.67 -7.35 5.86
C SER A 130 -17.57 -8.73 6.50
N PRO A 131 -18.69 -9.43 6.75
CA PRO A 131 -18.64 -10.78 7.30
C PRO A 131 -17.73 -11.70 6.45
N GLY A 132 -16.79 -12.38 7.10
CA GLY A 132 -15.84 -13.27 6.44
C GLY A 132 -14.62 -12.59 5.81
N SER A 133 -14.45 -11.27 5.98
CA SER A 133 -13.26 -10.53 5.53
C SER A 133 -12.54 -9.89 6.73
N LEU A 134 -11.22 -9.71 6.62
CA LEU A 134 -10.47 -8.95 7.61
C LEU A 134 -10.78 -7.46 7.50
N GLN A 135 -10.73 -6.77 8.65
CA GLN A 135 -10.89 -5.33 8.68
C GLN A 135 -9.76 -4.68 7.89
N THR A 136 -10.14 -3.92 6.88
CA THR A 136 -9.24 -3.22 5.98
C THR A 136 -9.53 -1.75 6.02
N TRP A 137 -8.50 -0.93 6.08
CA TRP A 137 -8.60 0.51 6.06
C TRP A 137 -7.91 1.07 4.83
N PHE A 138 -8.47 2.16 4.34
CA PHE A 138 -7.96 2.91 3.23
C PHE A 138 -7.93 4.40 3.60
N PHE A 139 -6.83 5.05 3.28
CA PHE A 139 -6.70 6.49 3.37
C PHE A 139 -6.09 7.02 2.08
N GLY A 140 -6.78 7.91 1.38
CA GLY A 140 -6.33 8.52 0.14
C GLY A 140 -6.24 10.04 0.24
N THR A 141 -5.25 10.59 -0.43
CA THR A 141 -5.10 12.01 -0.73
C THR A 141 -4.74 12.18 -2.19
N SER A 142 -4.70 13.41 -2.68
CA SER A 142 -4.27 13.70 -4.04
C SER A 142 -2.87 13.14 -4.33
N SER A 143 -1.96 13.15 -3.36
CA SER A 143 -0.55 12.78 -3.53
C SER A 143 -0.20 11.37 -3.06
N HIS A 144 -1.00 10.75 -2.19
CA HIS A 144 -0.67 9.45 -1.62
C HIS A 144 -1.92 8.64 -1.30
N ALA A 145 -1.79 7.33 -1.19
CA ALA A 145 -2.78 6.50 -0.52
C ALA A 145 -2.11 5.43 0.32
N VAL A 146 -2.81 4.99 1.36
CA VAL A 146 -2.40 3.88 2.20
C VAL A 146 -3.58 2.92 2.30
N LEU A 147 -3.33 1.65 2.04
CA LEU A 147 -4.26 0.56 2.28
C LEU A 147 -3.61 -0.38 3.29
N TRP A 148 -4.29 -0.78 4.35
CA TRP A 148 -3.75 -1.77 5.28
C TRP A 148 -4.82 -2.65 5.89
N THR A 149 -4.41 -3.85 6.27
CA THR A 149 -5.26 -4.87 6.87
C THR A 149 -4.54 -5.43 8.08
N PHE A 150 -5.28 -5.56 9.19
CA PHE A 150 -4.79 -6.20 10.41
C PHE A 150 -5.19 -7.68 10.41
N LEU A 151 -4.21 -8.56 10.57
CA LEU A 151 -4.32 -10.01 10.68
C LEU A 151 -4.21 -10.40 12.16
N PRO A 152 -5.34 -10.66 12.86
CA PRO A 152 -5.31 -10.91 14.31
C PRO A 152 -4.55 -12.17 14.71
N SER A 153 -4.59 -13.21 13.87
CA SER A 153 -3.93 -14.50 14.12
C SER A 153 -2.42 -14.39 14.28
N HIS A 154 -1.79 -13.43 13.60
CA HIS A 154 -0.34 -13.19 13.62
C HIS A 154 0.02 -11.83 14.26
N ARG A 155 -0.97 -11.11 14.82
CA ARG A 155 -0.83 -9.73 15.32
C ARG A 155 -0.08 -8.82 14.36
N ARG A 156 -0.36 -8.96 13.06
CA ARG A 156 0.38 -8.31 11.98
C ARG A 156 -0.50 -7.38 11.19
N THR A 157 0.01 -6.21 10.87
CA THR A 157 -0.59 -5.30 9.88
C THR A 157 0.22 -5.34 8.61
N VAL A 158 -0.41 -5.64 7.48
CA VAL A 158 0.20 -5.53 6.15
C VAL A 158 -0.51 -4.44 5.39
N GLY A 159 0.24 -3.62 4.68
CA GLY A 159 -0.33 -2.59 3.84
C GLY A 159 0.54 -2.21 2.65
N MET A 160 -0.04 -1.35 1.84
CA MET A 160 0.59 -0.73 0.70
C MET A 160 0.52 0.78 0.88
N PHE A 161 1.68 1.42 0.79
CA PHE A 161 1.80 2.85 0.60
C PHE A 161 1.93 3.13 -0.90
N MET A 162 0.99 3.87 -1.46
CA MET A 162 0.95 4.19 -2.88
C MET A 162 1.27 5.67 -3.08
N HIS A 163 2.36 5.94 -3.78
CA HIS A 163 2.69 7.31 -4.19
C HIS A 163 1.88 7.68 -5.44
N ARG A 164 0.96 8.64 -5.29
CA ARG A 164 0.14 9.18 -6.38
C ARG A 164 0.77 10.46 -6.88
N ARG A 165 1.24 10.49 -8.13
CA ARG A 165 1.73 11.74 -8.72
C ARG A 165 0.58 12.54 -9.30
N ARG A 166 -0.07 13.36 -8.48
CA ARG A 166 -0.92 14.48 -8.92
C ARG A 166 -0.22 15.80 -8.58
N SER A 167 0.78 16.16 -9.39
CA SER A 167 1.10 17.58 -9.54
C SER A 167 0.07 18.20 -10.50
N LEU A 168 -1.21 18.27 -10.07
CA LEU A 168 -2.25 18.95 -10.86
C LEU A 168 -1.87 20.41 -11.13
N PHE A 169 -1.05 20.98 -10.24
CA PHE A 169 -0.58 22.34 -10.32
C PHE A 169 0.58 22.55 -11.29
N GLN A 170 1.44 21.58 -11.60
CA GLN A 170 2.49 21.84 -12.62
C GLN A 170 1.88 22.05 -13.99
N ASP A 171 0.96 21.17 -14.40
CA ASP A 171 0.30 21.28 -15.70
C ASP A 171 -0.61 22.51 -15.74
N PHE A 172 -1.32 22.81 -14.65
CA PHE A 172 -2.11 24.05 -14.52
C PHE A 172 -1.24 25.31 -14.53
N CYS A 173 -0.09 25.33 -13.84
CA CYS A 173 0.86 26.43 -13.90
C CYS A 173 1.45 26.61 -15.31
N GLN A 174 1.63 25.52 -16.06
CA GLN A 174 2.07 25.57 -17.45
C GLN A 174 1.00 26.18 -18.36
N VAL A 175 -0.27 25.81 -18.17
CA VAL A 175 -1.41 26.44 -18.86
C VAL A 175 -1.52 27.92 -18.49
N LEU A 176 -1.43 28.27 -17.20
CA LEU A 176 -1.44 29.67 -16.75
C LEU A 176 -0.26 30.46 -17.31
N SER A 177 0.91 29.85 -17.46
CA SER A 177 2.08 30.47 -18.08
C SER A 177 1.85 30.73 -19.58
N VAL A 178 1.22 29.82 -20.31
CA VAL A 178 0.82 30.02 -21.71
C VAL A 178 -0.21 31.15 -21.83
N PHE A 179 -1.22 31.17 -20.95
CA PHE A 179 -2.19 32.27 -20.90
C PHE A 179 -1.52 33.60 -20.58
N ALA A 180 -0.59 33.66 -19.63
CA ALA A 180 0.17 34.86 -19.30
C ALA A 180 0.93 35.44 -20.51
N HIS A 181 1.45 34.60 -21.40
CA HIS A 181 2.08 35.04 -22.65
C HIS A 181 1.07 35.53 -23.68
N ALA A 182 -0.15 34.96 -23.71
CA ALA A 182 -1.21 35.36 -24.63
C ALA A 182 -1.93 36.66 -24.22
N ILE A 183 -1.93 37.03 -22.93
CA ILE A 183 -2.57 38.27 -22.43
C ILE A 183 -1.91 39.53 -22.99
N HIS A 184 -0.65 39.44 -23.45
CA HIS A 184 0.09 40.55 -24.06
C HIS A 184 0.25 40.42 -25.58
N ALA A 185 -0.32 39.40 -26.22
CA ALA A 185 -0.27 39.26 -27.67
C ALA A 185 -1.28 40.25 -28.32
N PRO A 186 -0.86 41.11 -29.26
CA PRO A 186 -1.78 42.01 -29.96
C PRO A 186 -2.76 41.20 -30.82
N MET A 187 -4.04 41.60 -30.81
CA MET A 187 -5.07 41.06 -31.71
C MET A 187 -4.77 41.35 -33.19
#